data_AF-A0A2D4KZQ9-F1
#
_entry.id   AF-A0A2D4KZQ9-F1
#
_cell.length_a   1.000
_cell.length_b   1.000
_cell.length_c   1.000
_cell.angle_alpha   90.00
_cell.angle_beta   90.00
_cell.angle_gamma   90.00
#
_symmetry.space_group_name_H-M   'P 1'
#
loop_
_entity.id
_entity.type
_entity.pdbx_description
1 polymer ?
#
loop_
_entity_poly.entity_id
_entity_poly.type
_entity_poly.pdbx_seq_one_letter_code
_entity_poly.pdbx_strand_id
1 'polypeptide(L)'
;VAWDKKRSLLYVADSYNHKIKFVDPKMKNCATLAGTGEASNIIGSSITTSTFNEPGGLCVEDGGQFLYIADTNNHQIKVIDLESRTVSLLPLLHVDTVDNITRGSIKMTDKAELPRLPKSAPHLQLPSLTVSPGQALQFVLMLNLPPNAKLTEEAPSSWFFTAEGNEWLLCDPHRSGTIADIFEQPIIPFQLPTNCLSADALLSINVCLYYCSKDSNACMMKGISFNQPFHIANVNQKSIAPIELTYTF
;
A
#
# COMPACT_ATOMS: atom_id res chain seq x y z
N VAL A 1 -3.53 -13.87 21.56
CA VAL A 1 -4.45 -14.74 22.32
C VAL A 1 -5.83 -14.10 22.36
N ALA A 2 -6.90 -14.87 22.54
CA ALA A 2 -8.27 -14.36 22.68
C ALA A 2 -9.04 -15.15 23.75
N TRP A 3 -9.83 -14.48 24.58
CA TRP A 3 -10.60 -15.10 25.65
C TRP A 3 -12.05 -15.37 25.23
N ASP A 4 -12.49 -16.62 25.33
CA ASP A 4 -13.88 -17.01 25.15
C ASP A 4 -14.59 -17.06 26.51
N LYS A 5 -15.42 -16.05 26.77
CA LYS A 5 -16.22 -15.94 28.00
C LYS A 5 -17.26 -17.05 28.11
N LYS A 6 -17.84 -17.51 26.99
CA LYS A 6 -18.90 -18.54 26.96
C LYS A 6 -18.35 -19.89 27.40
N ARG A 7 -17.17 -20.27 26.92
CA ARG A 7 -16.54 -21.57 27.25
C ARG A 7 -15.51 -21.51 28.36
N SER A 8 -15.14 -20.30 28.82
CA SER A 8 -14.03 -20.10 29.77
C SER A 8 -12.70 -20.68 29.26
N LEU A 9 -12.42 -20.52 27.97
CA LEU A 9 -11.21 -21.00 27.31
C LEU A 9 -10.39 -19.84 26.74
N LEU A 10 -9.07 -20.00 26.74
CA LEU A 10 -8.15 -19.07 26.07
C LEU A 10 -7.70 -19.67 24.75
N TYR A 11 -7.96 -18.99 23.64
CA TYR A 11 -7.44 -19.36 22.33
C TYR A 11 -6.09 -18.68 22.07
N VAL A 12 -5.19 -19.43 21.44
CA VAL A 12 -3.80 -19.01 21.18
C VAL A 12 -3.48 -19.27 19.72
N ALA A 13 -3.00 -18.24 19.01
CA ALA A 13 -2.34 -18.40 17.73
C ALA A 13 -0.91 -18.82 18.04
N ASP A 14 -0.60 -20.07 17.76
CA ASP A 14 0.73 -20.64 17.94
C ASP A 14 1.48 -20.49 16.60
N SER A 15 1.89 -19.25 16.31
CA SER A 15 2.19 -18.75 14.97
C SER A 15 3.22 -19.62 14.22
N TYR A 16 4.37 -19.92 14.85
CA TYR A 16 5.43 -20.71 14.23
C TYR A 16 5.20 -22.22 14.28
N ASN A 17 4.13 -22.68 14.92
CA ASN A 17 3.67 -24.05 14.80
C ASN A 17 2.49 -24.19 13.83
N HIS A 18 2.10 -23.09 13.16
CA HIS A 18 1.03 -23.05 12.16
C HIS A 18 -0.30 -23.64 12.69
N LYS A 19 -0.58 -23.40 13.98
CA LYS A 19 -1.69 -24.01 14.71
C LYS A 19 -2.46 -22.97 15.52
N ILE A 20 -3.74 -23.26 15.72
CA ILE A 20 -4.55 -22.61 16.73
C ILE A 20 -4.71 -23.58 17.90
N LYS A 21 -4.39 -23.11 19.10
CA LYS A 21 -4.51 -23.89 20.34
C LYS A 21 -5.61 -23.32 21.22
N PHE A 22 -6.11 -24.17 22.11
CA PHE A 22 -6.91 -23.72 23.24
C PHE A 22 -6.20 -24.08 24.54
N VAL A 23 -6.41 -23.26 25.55
CA VAL A 23 -5.94 -23.46 26.92
C VAL A 23 -7.14 -23.40 27.84
N ASP A 24 -7.30 -24.44 28.65
CA ASP A 24 -8.19 -24.42 29.80
C ASP A 24 -7.38 -23.94 31.02
N PRO A 25 -7.62 -22.72 31.52
CA PRO A 25 -6.83 -22.17 32.63
C PRO A 25 -7.14 -22.84 33.97
N LYS A 26 -8.32 -23.47 34.13
CA LYS A 26 -8.68 -24.19 35.36
C LYS A 26 -7.97 -25.53 35.41
N MET A 27 -8.01 -26.28 34.32
CA MET A 27 -7.34 -27.59 34.20
C MET A 27 -5.84 -27.48 33.89
N LYS A 28 -5.35 -26.28 33.56
CA LYS A 28 -3.97 -26.01 33.10
C LYS A 28 -3.58 -26.89 31.90
N ASN A 29 -4.55 -27.18 31.03
CA ASN A 29 -4.36 -28.01 29.85
C ASN A 29 -4.22 -27.13 28.61
N CYS A 30 -3.31 -27.47 27.70
CA CYS A 30 -3.12 -26.83 26.42
C CYS A 30 -3.15 -27.89 25.32
N ALA A 31 -4.02 -27.73 24.33
CA ALA A 31 -4.16 -28.67 23.23
C ALA A 31 -4.42 -27.96 21.91
N THR A 32 -4.12 -28.64 20.81
CA THR A 32 -4.42 -28.15 19.46
C THR A 32 -5.92 -28.12 19.25
N LEU A 33 -6.43 -26.95 18.86
CA LEU A 33 -7.81 -26.77 18.41
C LEU A 33 -7.91 -27.04 16.91
N ALA A 34 -7.05 -26.39 16.12
CA ALA A 34 -7.07 -26.40 14.67
C ALA A 34 -5.65 -26.32 14.09
N GLY A 35 -5.48 -26.79 12.85
CA GLY A 35 -4.21 -26.75 12.14
C GLY A 35 -3.46 -28.08 12.15
N THR A 36 -3.01 -28.52 10.98
CA THR A 36 -2.12 -29.69 10.84
C THR A 36 -0.70 -29.40 11.36
N GLY A 37 -0.26 -28.14 11.25
CA GLY A 37 1.10 -27.70 11.50
C GLY A 37 1.95 -27.52 10.25
N GLU A 38 1.40 -27.79 9.07
CA GLU A 38 2.04 -27.46 7.80
C GLU A 38 1.68 -26.02 7.39
N ALA A 39 2.70 -25.24 7.02
CA ALA A 39 2.54 -23.90 6.45
C ALA A 39 1.95 -24.00 5.05
N SER A 40 0.62 -23.88 4.94
CA SER A 40 -0.11 -24.03 3.68
C SER A 40 -1.43 -23.25 3.74
N ASN A 41 -2.19 -23.25 2.65
CA ASN A 41 -3.47 -22.56 2.53
C ASN A 41 -4.65 -23.47 2.18
N ILE A 42 -4.94 -24.43 3.05
CA ILE A 42 -6.00 -25.43 2.87
C ILE A 42 -7.09 -25.15 3.92
N ILE A 43 -8.33 -24.94 3.49
CA ILE A 43 -9.47 -24.78 4.41
C ILE A 43 -9.83 -26.10 5.09
N GLY A 44 -9.63 -27.21 4.40
CA GLY A 44 -9.92 -28.54 4.90
C GLY A 44 -11.42 -28.79 5.06
N SER A 45 -11.78 -30.04 5.32
CA SER A 45 -13.17 -30.41 5.65
C SER A 45 -13.53 -30.14 7.11
N SER A 46 -12.54 -29.86 7.97
CA SER A 46 -12.71 -29.59 9.40
C SER A 46 -11.53 -28.77 9.95
N ILE A 47 -11.66 -28.27 11.18
CA ILE A 47 -10.59 -27.55 11.88
C ILE A 47 -9.27 -28.32 12.00
N THR A 48 -9.27 -29.66 12.06
CA THR A 48 -8.04 -30.45 12.20
C THR A 48 -7.30 -30.67 10.88
N THR A 49 -8.01 -30.60 9.76
CA THR A 49 -7.44 -30.75 8.41
C THR A 49 -7.20 -29.41 7.71
N SER A 50 -7.66 -28.31 8.29
CA SER A 50 -7.29 -26.95 7.87
C SER A 50 -5.81 -26.66 8.15
N THR A 51 -5.20 -25.82 7.33
CA THR A 51 -3.82 -25.32 7.52
C THR A 51 -3.81 -23.81 7.68
N PHE A 52 -2.77 -23.30 8.33
CA PHE A 52 -2.52 -21.88 8.58
C PHE A 52 -1.07 -21.57 8.20
N ASN A 53 -0.73 -20.30 8.06
CA ASN A 53 0.63 -19.84 7.80
C ASN A 53 0.91 -18.58 8.63
N GLU A 54 1.68 -18.79 9.71
CA GLU A 54 2.01 -17.79 10.74
C GLU A 54 0.83 -16.90 11.16
N PRO A 55 -0.24 -17.48 11.74
CA PRO A 55 -1.36 -16.70 12.22
C PRO A 55 -0.89 -15.68 13.27
N GLY A 56 -1.06 -14.39 12.98
CA GLY A 56 -0.48 -13.30 13.78
C GLY A 56 -1.41 -12.81 14.90
N GLY A 57 -2.71 -13.11 14.79
CA GLY A 57 -3.72 -12.67 15.74
C GLY A 57 -5.02 -13.45 15.61
N LEU A 58 -5.85 -13.36 16.65
CA LEU A 58 -7.19 -13.96 16.65
C LEU A 58 -8.14 -13.18 17.57
N CYS A 59 -9.44 -13.28 17.30
CA CYS A 59 -10.50 -12.67 18.09
C CYS A 59 -11.73 -13.58 18.13
N VAL A 60 -12.40 -13.65 19.28
CA VAL A 60 -13.67 -14.37 19.44
C VAL A 60 -14.82 -13.38 19.24
N GLU A 61 -15.79 -13.76 18.43
CA GLU A 61 -17.05 -13.04 18.22
C GLU A 61 -17.86 -12.93 19.53
N ASP A 62 -18.68 -11.90 19.69
CA ASP A 62 -19.45 -11.67 20.93
C ASP A 62 -20.36 -12.84 21.31
N GLY A 63 -20.95 -13.55 20.34
CA GLY A 63 -21.76 -14.76 20.55
C GLY A 63 -20.95 -16.00 20.92
N GLY A 64 -19.63 -15.95 20.79
CA GLY A 64 -18.73 -17.07 21.00
C GLY A 64 -18.90 -18.20 19.98
N GLN A 65 -19.58 -17.97 18.86
CA GLN A 65 -19.68 -19.00 17.81
C GLN A 65 -18.45 -18.95 16.91
N PHE A 66 -18.05 -17.75 16.49
CA PHE A 66 -16.97 -17.59 15.53
C PHE A 66 -15.66 -17.17 16.19
N LEU A 67 -14.57 -17.76 15.74
CA LEU A 67 -13.21 -17.33 16.03
C LEU A 67 -12.58 -16.84 14.72
N TYR A 68 -12.26 -15.56 14.66
CA TYR A 68 -11.58 -14.93 13.54
C TYR A 68 -10.07 -15.04 13.73
N ILE A 69 -9.36 -15.40 12.67
CA ILE A 69 -7.90 -15.58 12.65
C ILE A 69 -7.32 -14.70 11.55
N ALA A 70 -6.35 -13.86 11.91
CA ALA A 70 -5.50 -13.18 10.96
C ALA A 70 -4.40 -14.16 10.51
N ASP A 71 -4.61 -14.83 9.38
CA ASP A 71 -3.69 -15.82 8.83
C ASP A 71 -2.63 -15.14 7.95
N THR A 72 -1.67 -14.50 8.63
CA THR A 72 -0.80 -13.42 8.11
C THR A 72 -0.15 -13.75 6.78
N ASN A 73 0.56 -14.88 6.69
CA ASN A 73 1.34 -15.23 5.50
C ASN A 73 0.48 -15.90 4.42
N ASN A 74 -0.80 -16.14 4.70
CA ASN A 74 -1.78 -16.51 3.68
C ASN A 74 -2.59 -15.29 3.19
N HIS A 75 -2.35 -14.09 3.72
CA HIS A 75 -3.04 -12.84 3.36
C HIS A 75 -4.57 -12.93 3.48
N GLN A 76 -5.06 -13.69 4.46
CA GLN A 76 -6.48 -14.01 4.59
C GLN A 76 -6.96 -13.89 6.02
N ILE A 77 -8.27 -13.63 6.16
CA ILE A 77 -8.98 -13.82 7.42
C ILE A 77 -9.70 -15.16 7.34
N LYS A 78 -9.25 -16.12 8.15
CA LYS A 78 -9.94 -17.40 8.32
C LYS A 78 -10.90 -17.30 9.49
N VAL A 79 -12.04 -17.96 9.37
CA VAL A 79 -13.07 -18.01 10.40
C VAL A 79 -13.25 -19.46 10.80
N ILE A 80 -13.06 -19.76 12.08
CA ILE A 80 -13.45 -21.04 12.66
C ILE A 80 -14.85 -20.89 13.25
N ASP A 81 -15.79 -21.72 12.79
CA ASP A 81 -17.03 -21.94 13.52
C ASP A 81 -16.76 -22.99 14.62
N LEU A 82 -16.86 -22.56 15.88
CA LEU A 82 -16.56 -23.37 17.06
C LEU A 82 -17.64 -24.42 17.36
N GLU A 83 -18.87 -24.24 16.85
CA GLU A 83 -19.98 -25.18 17.03
C GLU A 83 -19.94 -26.27 15.95
N SER A 84 -19.83 -25.89 14.67
CA SER A 84 -19.77 -26.86 13.56
C SER A 84 -18.37 -27.46 13.34
N ARG A 85 -17.33 -26.88 13.95
CA ARG A 85 -15.92 -27.28 13.81
C ARG A 85 -15.43 -27.24 12.36
N THR A 86 -15.86 -26.24 11.61
CA THR A 86 -15.43 -25.97 10.23
C THR A 86 -14.61 -24.69 10.15
N VAL A 87 -13.79 -24.59 9.10
CA VAL A 87 -13.08 -23.36 8.73
C VAL A 87 -13.70 -22.80 7.46
N SER A 88 -13.81 -21.48 7.37
CA SER A 88 -14.16 -20.77 6.15
C SER A 88 -13.25 -19.56 5.96
N LEU A 89 -13.28 -19.00 4.76
CA LEU A 89 -12.69 -17.70 4.50
C LEU A 89 -13.73 -16.63 4.78
N LEU A 90 -13.32 -15.55 5.44
CA LEU A 90 -14.11 -14.33 5.44
C LEU A 90 -13.92 -13.67 4.07
N PRO A 91 -14.95 -13.60 3.20
CA PRO A 91 -14.84 -12.86 1.96
C PRO A 91 -14.69 -11.38 2.31
N LEU A 92 -13.51 -10.83 2.05
CA LEU A 92 -13.34 -9.39 1.91
C LEU A 92 -13.92 -9.10 0.52
N LEU A 93 -15.02 -8.34 0.45
CA LEU A 93 -15.60 -7.94 -0.82
C LEU A 93 -14.52 -7.26 -1.66
N HIS A 94 -13.97 -7.97 -2.64
CA HIS A 94 -13.37 -7.33 -3.80
C HIS A 94 -14.56 -6.88 -4.64
N VAL A 95 -14.78 -5.58 -4.66
CA VAL A 95 -15.73 -4.98 -5.59
C VAL A 95 -15.10 -5.12 -6.97
N ASP A 96 -15.23 -6.30 -7.58
CA ASP A 96 -15.17 -6.47 -9.02
C ASP A 96 -16.46 -5.88 -9.61
N THR A 97 -16.63 -4.57 -9.48
CA THR A 97 -17.58 -3.83 -10.32
C THR A 97 -16.82 -2.74 -11.03
N VAL A 98 -16.60 -2.99 -12.32
CA VAL A 98 -16.80 -1.96 -13.34
C VAL A 98 -18.02 -1.13 -12.91
N ASP A 99 -17.79 0.17 -12.68
CA ASP A 99 -18.82 1.12 -12.29
C ASP A 99 -19.99 1.10 -13.27
N ASN A 100 -21.10 0.48 -12.85
CA ASN A 100 -22.42 0.77 -13.38
C ASN A 100 -23.33 1.15 -12.20
N ILE A 101 -23.06 2.31 -11.59
CA ILE A 101 -23.98 2.92 -10.64
C ILE A 101 -25.08 3.65 -11.43
N THR A 102 -26.15 2.90 -11.71
CA THR A 102 -27.53 3.39 -11.70
C THR A 102 -28.16 2.73 -10.46
N ARG A 103 -28.72 3.38 -9.44
CA ARG A 103 -29.05 4.77 -9.11
C ARG A 103 -29.17 4.83 -7.58
N GLY A 104 -28.57 5.84 -6.96
CA GLY A 104 -28.79 6.12 -5.55
C GLY A 104 -27.65 6.89 -4.91
N SER A 105 -27.30 8.02 -5.53
CA SER A 105 -26.38 9.08 -5.08
C SER A 105 -25.76 8.92 -3.68
N ILE A 106 -24.61 8.26 -3.62
CA ILE A 106 -23.61 8.56 -2.58
C ILE A 106 -22.39 9.11 -3.33
N LYS A 107 -22.18 10.42 -3.18
CA LYS A 107 -20.97 11.11 -3.64
C LYS A 107 -19.81 10.60 -2.77
N MET A 108 -19.09 9.60 -3.24
CA MET A 108 -17.78 9.24 -2.71
C MET A 108 -16.72 9.82 -3.64
N THR A 109 -15.89 10.68 -3.07
CA THR A 109 -14.72 11.27 -3.70
C THR A 109 -13.60 10.24 -3.71
N ASP A 110 -13.18 9.81 -4.91
CA ASP A 110 -11.95 9.06 -5.09
C ASP A 110 -10.76 9.83 -4.51
N LYS A 111 -10.23 9.32 -3.41
CA LYS A 111 -8.83 9.54 -3.04
C LYS A 111 -8.25 8.16 -2.74
N ALA A 112 -7.68 7.53 -3.77
CA ALA A 112 -6.65 6.53 -3.54
C ALA A 112 -5.62 7.15 -2.59
N GLU A 113 -5.40 6.55 -1.43
CA GLU A 113 -4.50 7.12 -0.43
C GLU A 113 -3.07 7.05 -0.99
N LEU A 114 -2.55 8.22 -1.39
CA LEU A 114 -1.21 8.34 -1.94
C LEU A 114 -0.18 7.77 -0.94
N PRO A 115 0.88 7.10 -1.41
CA PRO A 115 1.96 6.65 -0.55
C PRO A 115 2.49 7.82 0.29
N ARG A 116 2.86 7.58 1.55
CA ARG A 116 3.50 8.60 2.38
C ARG A 116 5.01 8.42 2.30
N LEU A 117 5.72 9.50 1.97
CA LEU A 117 7.18 9.49 2.04
C LEU A 117 7.65 9.31 3.50
N PRO A 118 8.79 8.63 3.74
CA PRO A 118 9.42 8.62 5.04
C PRO A 118 9.72 10.03 5.50
N LYS A 119 9.65 10.29 6.82
CA LYS A 119 10.02 11.60 7.38
C LYS A 119 11.47 12.00 7.09
N SER A 120 12.33 11.04 6.79
CA SER A 120 13.74 11.25 6.43
C SER A 120 13.96 11.42 4.93
N ALA A 121 12.91 11.42 4.10
CA ALA A 121 13.04 11.63 2.66
C ALA A 121 13.62 13.03 2.41
N PRO A 122 14.64 13.17 1.55
CA PRO A 122 15.14 14.49 1.18
C PRO A 122 14.08 15.25 0.37
N HIS A 123 14.14 16.57 0.46
CA HIS A 123 13.37 17.48 -0.38
C HIS A 123 14.34 18.30 -1.23
N LEU A 124 14.35 18.08 -2.54
CA LEU A 124 15.19 18.82 -3.48
C LEU A 124 14.39 19.96 -4.09
N GLN A 125 14.86 21.19 -3.92
CA GLN A 125 14.25 22.36 -4.55
C GLN A 125 14.79 22.53 -5.97
N LEU A 126 13.90 22.51 -6.96
CA LEU A 126 14.23 22.76 -8.36
C LEU A 126 14.22 24.26 -8.68
N PRO A 127 14.89 24.70 -9.77
CA PRO A 127 14.81 26.07 -10.25
C PRO A 127 13.36 26.47 -10.59
N SER A 128 13.01 27.73 -10.35
CA SER A 128 11.69 28.26 -10.72
C SER A 128 11.48 28.22 -12.22
N LEU A 129 10.35 27.64 -12.63
CA LEU A 129 9.98 27.48 -14.03
C LEU A 129 8.84 28.42 -14.37
N THR A 130 9.03 29.24 -15.40
CA THR A 130 7.94 30.07 -15.93
C THR A 130 7.07 29.25 -16.87
N VAL A 131 5.76 29.20 -16.60
CA VAL A 131 4.79 28.37 -17.33
C VAL A 131 3.52 29.15 -17.67
N SER A 132 2.83 28.72 -18.72
CA SER A 132 1.53 29.27 -19.14
C SER A 132 0.38 28.36 -18.69
N PRO A 133 -0.82 28.91 -18.40
CA PRO A 133 -2.00 28.11 -18.10
C PRO A 133 -2.30 27.08 -19.20
N GLY A 134 -2.63 25.84 -18.82
CA GLY A 134 -2.88 24.75 -19.76
C GLY A 134 -1.62 24.08 -20.34
N GLN A 135 -0.43 24.51 -19.95
CA GLN A 135 0.82 23.99 -20.50
C GLN A 135 1.11 22.55 -20.04
N ALA A 136 1.49 21.70 -21.01
CA ALA A 136 1.98 20.35 -20.75
C ALA A 136 3.49 20.36 -20.44
N LEU A 137 3.86 19.67 -19.37
CA LEU A 137 5.22 19.47 -18.90
C LEU A 137 5.54 17.97 -18.85
N GLN A 138 6.82 17.66 -18.95
CA GLN A 138 7.34 16.30 -18.81
C GLN A 138 8.48 16.33 -17.81
N PHE A 139 8.38 15.51 -16.76
CA PHE A 139 9.45 15.31 -15.79
C PHE A 139 10.13 13.98 -16.07
N VAL A 140 11.45 13.96 -16.24
CA VAL A 140 12.22 12.77 -16.56
C VAL A 140 12.96 12.32 -15.31
N LEU A 141 12.66 11.12 -14.81
CA LEU A 141 13.31 10.58 -13.63
C LEU A 141 14.71 10.04 -13.98
N MET A 142 15.73 10.66 -13.40
CA MET A 142 17.15 10.31 -13.57
C MET A 142 17.71 9.81 -12.24
N LEU A 143 17.28 8.60 -11.84
CA LEU A 143 17.56 8.05 -10.52
C LEU A 143 18.69 7.02 -10.57
N ASN A 144 19.66 7.13 -9.66
CA ASN A 144 20.74 6.17 -9.50
C ASN A 144 20.59 5.42 -8.18
N LEU A 145 20.70 4.10 -8.22
CA LEU A 145 20.76 3.26 -7.02
C LEU A 145 22.21 3.06 -6.56
N PRO A 146 22.43 2.71 -5.28
CA PRO A 146 23.73 2.26 -4.80
C PRO A 146 24.29 1.09 -5.64
N PRO A 147 25.62 0.91 -5.66
CA PRO A 147 26.23 -0.25 -6.29
C PRO A 147 25.59 -1.55 -5.78
N ASN A 148 25.40 -2.53 -6.68
CA ASN A 148 24.82 -3.84 -6.37
C ASN A 148 23.37 -3.82 -5.84
N ALA A 149 22.62 -2.74 -6.01
CA ALA A 149 21.19 -2.71 -5.69
C ALA A 149 20.31 -3.13 -6.90
N LYS A 150 19.16 -3.74 -6.63
CA LYS A 150 18.10 -4.02 -7.63
C LYS A 150 16.74 -3.62 -7.05
N LEU A 151 15.86 -3.09 -7.91
CA LEU A 151 14.46 -2.87 -7.54
C LEU A 151 13.78 -4.19 -7.17
N THR A 152 12.83 -4.12 -6.24
CA THR A 152 12.03 -5.26 -5.81
C THR A 152 10.89 -5.54 -6.79
N GLU A 153 10.69 -6.80 -7.16
CA GLU A 153 9.56 -7.23 -7.99
C GLU A 153 8.26 -7.36 -7.18
N GLU A 154 8.38 -7.72 -5.89
CA GLU A 154 7.23 -7.93 -4.98
C GLU A 154 6.66 -6.63 -4.39
N ALA A 155 7.40 -5.52 -4.46
CA ALA A 155 6.97 -4.20 -3.98
C ALA A 155 7.22 -3.15 -5.08
N PRO A 156 6.18 -2.69 -5.79
CA PRO A 156 6.33 -1.77 -6.90
C PRO A 156 6.78 -0.38 -6.40
N SER A 157 7.84 0.13 -7.01
CA SER A 157 8.23 1.52 -6.86
C SER A 157 7.20 2.45 -7.53
N SER A 158 7.03 3.68 -7.05
CA SER A 158 5.98 4.58 -7.53
C SER A 158 6.37 6.04 -7.46
N TRP A 159 5.64 6.87 -8.20
CA TRP A 159 5.69 8.32 -8.12
C TRP A 159 4.30 8.89 -7.88
N PHE A 160 4.22 10.09 -7.29
CA PHE A 160 2.97 10.81 -7.11
C PHE A 160 3.17 12.31 -6.87
N PHE A 161 2.15 13.09 -7.23
CA PHE A 161 2.13 14.53 -7.01
C PHE A 161 1.49 14.91 -5.67
N THR A 162 2.10 15.89 -5.01
CA THR A 162 1.48 16.67 -3.93
C THR A 162 1.66 18.16 -4.23
N ALA A 163 0.78 19.00 -3.70
CA ALA A 163 0.82 20.44 -3.92
C ALA A 163 0.25 21.14 -2.68
N GLU A 164 1.01 21.12 -1.59
CA GLU A 164 0.58 21.71 -0.33
C GLU A 164 0.34 23.22 -0.49
N GLY A 165 -0.88 23.67 -0.19
CA GLY A 165 -1.30 25.06 -0.41
C GLY A 165 -1.55 25.43 -1.88
N ASN A 166 -1.38 24.50 -2.81
CA ASN A 166 -1.63 24.67 -4.25
C ASN A 166 -2.44 23.49 -4.80
N GLU A 167 -3.41 23.00 -4.05
CA GLU A 167 -4.14 21.76 -4.35
C GLU A 167 -4.88 21.82 -5.69
N TRP A 168 -5.19 23.03 -6.16
CA TRP A 168 -5.77 23.30 -7.47
C TRP A 168 -4.87 22.86 -8.65
N LEU A 169 -3.56 22.66 -8.44
CA LEU A 169 -2.67 22.05 -9.45
C LEU A 169 -3.03 20.59 -9.74
N LEU A 170 -3.61 19.90 -8.77
CA LEU A 170 -3.91 18.47 -8.84
C LEU A 170 -5.32 18.27 -9.39
N CYS A 171 -5.71 18.91 -10.48
CA CYS A 171 -7.04 18.69 -11.08
C CYS A 171 -7.11 17.43 -11.96
N ASP A 172 -5.98 17.01 -12.52
CA ASP A 172 -5.87 15.86 -13.43
C ASP A 172 -6.07 14.52 -12.69
N PRO A 173 -6.72 13.49 -13.28
CA PRO A 173 -6.75 12.14 -12.72
C PRO A 173 -5.36 11.43 -12.64
N HIS A 174 -4.39 11.76 -13.48
CA HIS A 174 -3.07 11.12 -13.51
C HIS A 174 -2.11 11.69 -12.46
N ARG A 175 -2.41 11.46 -11.17
CA ARG A 175 -1.63 12.04 -10.04
C ARG A 175 -0.54 11.14 -9.50
N SER A 176 -0.47 9.90 -9.97
CA SER A 176 0.47 8.89 -9.50
C SER A 176 0.67 7.81 -10.56
N GLY A 177 1.78 7.09 -10.45
CA GLY A 177 2.07 5.95 -11.32
C GLY A 177 3.14 5.03 -10.74
N THR A 178 3.29 3.87 -11.36
CA THR A 178 4.29 2.86 -11.00
C THR A 178 5.58 3.10 -11.78
N ILE A 179 6.71 2.83 -11.13
CA ILE A 179 8.05 2.84 -11.73
C ILE A 179 8.46 1.38 -11.90
N ALA A 180 8.38 0.88 -13.13
CA ALA A 180 8.80 -0.48 -13.46
C ALA A 180 10.32 -0.59 -13.61
N ASP A 181 10.93 0.37 -14.31
CA ASP A 181 12.37 0.45 -14.51
C ASP A 181 12.84 1.90 -14.41
N ILE A 182 13.84 2.15 -13.56
CA ILE A 182 14.49 3.46 -13.41
C ILE A 182 15.55 3.70 -14.49
N PHE A 183 16.08 2.65 -15.12
CA PHE A 183 17.11 2.75 -16.15
C PHE A 183 16.54 3.20 -17.50
N GLU A 184 15.23 3.08 -17.70
CA GLU A 184 14.51 3.59 -18.86
C GLU A 184 14.18 5.09 -18.76
N GLN A 185 14.60 5.77 -17.70
CA GLN A 185 14.37 7.20 -17.47
C GLN A 185 12.87 7.58 -17.56
N PRO A 186 12.05 7.08 -16.63
CA PRO A 186 10.60 7.18 -16.75
C PRO A 186 10.13 8.63 -16.83
N ILE A 187 9.18 8.89 -17.73
CA ILE A 187 8.62 10.21 -18.00
C ILE A 187 7.30 10.34 -17.24
N ILE A 188 7.21 11.36 -16.40
CA ILE A 188 6.01 11.73 -15.67
C ILE A 188 5.37 12.94 -16.38
N PRO A 189 4.24 12.76 -17.09
CA PRO A 189 3.53 13.88 -17.69
C PRO A 189 2.81 14.69 -16.60
N PHE A 190 2.78 16.01 -16.78
CA PHE A 190 2.00 16.90 -15.94
C PHE A 190 1.34 17.96 -16.81
N GLN A 191 0.03 18.16 -16.66
CA GLN A 191 -0.69 19.21 -17.34
C GLN A 191 -1.08 20.30 -16.35
N LEU A 192 -0.54 21.51 -16.55
CA LEU A 192 -0.93 22.66 -15.74
C LEU A 192 -2.40 22.99 -16.00
N PRO A 193 -3.24 23.20 -14.98
CA PRO A 193 -4.63 23.61 -15.18
C PRO A 193 -4.73 24.91 -15.99
N THR A 194 -5.79 25.06 -16.78
CA THR A 194 -6.09 26.31 -17.50
C THR A 194 -6.61 27.39 -16.56
N ASN A 195 -7.25 26.99 -15.45
CA ASN A 195 -7.78 27.90 -14.43
C ASN A 195 -6.81 28.01 -13.26
N CYS A 196 -5.72 28.77 -13.45
CA CYS A 196 -4.72 28.99 -12.41
C CYS A 196 -5.25 29.96 -11.33
N LEU A 197 -5.16 29.57 -10.06
CA LEU A 197 -5.66 30.37 -8.93
C LEU A 197 -4.61 31.30 -8.30
N SER A 198 -3.34 31.15 -8.67
CA SER A 198 -2.21 31.94 -8.17
C SER A 198 -1.20 32.20 -9.29
N ALA A 199 -0.41 33.28 -9.15
CA ALA A 199 0.72 33.57 -10.03
C ALA A 199 1.95 32.71 -9.68
N ASP A 200 2.10 32.33 -8.41
CA ASP A 200 3.15 31.43 -7.96
C ASP A 200 2.53 30.16 -7.39
N ALA A 201 3.10 29.00 -7.73
CA ALA A 201 2.60 27.71 -7.26
C ALA A 201 3.75 26.73 -7.03
N LEU A 202 3.56 25.77 -6.12
CA LEU A 202 4.55 24.74 -5.82
C LEU A 202 3.96 23.35 -6.05
N LEU A 203 4.60 22.58 -6.93
CA LEU A 203 4.30 21.16 -7.15
C LEU A 203 5.43 20.31 -6.58
N SER A 204 5.08 19.29 -5.81
CA SER A 204 6.02 18.30 -5.32
C SER A 204 5.84 16.99 -6.08
N ILE A 205 6.90 16.52 -6.73
CA ILE A 205 6.98 15.22 -7.39
C ILE A 205 7.67 14.26 -6.42
N ASN A 206 6.89 13.37 -5.84
CA ASN A 206 7.35 12.43 -4.84
C ASN A 206 7.67 11.10 -5.51
N VAL A 207 8.78 10.48 -5.14
CA VAL A 207 9.18 9.17 -5.62
C VAL A 207 9.43 8.26 -4.44
N CYS A 208 8.85 7.06 -4.49
CA CYS A 208 9.02 6.00 -3.52
C CYS A 208 9.67 4.80 -4.23
N LEU A 209 10.89 4.45 -3.84
CA LEU A 209 11.62 3.30 -4.37
C LEU A 209 11.75 2.20 -3.32
N TYR A 210 11.58 0.97 -3.79
CA TYR A 210 11.87 -0.24 -3.03
C TYR A 210 12.99 -0.99 -3.75
N TYR A 211 14.11 -1.20 -3.07
CA TYR A 211 15.27 -1.89 -3.63
C TYR A 211 15.98 -2.73 -2.58
N CYS A 212 16.64 -3.80 -3.01
CA CYS A 212 17.44 -4.66 -2.14
C CYS A 212 18.92 -4.60 -2.52
N SER A 213 19.78 -4.62 -1.51
CA SER A 213 21.22 -4.81 -1.67
C SER A 213 21.53 -6.29 -1.92
N LYS A 214 22.24 -6.60 -3.00
CA LYS A 214 22.68 -7.98 -3.29
C LYS A 214 23.72 -8.50 -2.30
N ASP A 215 24.46 -7.60 -1.65
CA ASP A 215 25.54 -7.97 -0.73
C ASP A 215 25.01 -8.40 0.65
N SER A 216 23.89 -7.83 1.08
CA SER A 216 23.31 -8.08 2.42
C SER A 216 21.95 -8.78 2.40
N ASN A 217 21.35 -8.96 1.21
CA ASN A 217 19.94 -9.36 1.02
C ASN A 217 18.94 -8.47 1.80
N ALA A 218 19.36 -7.28 2.25
CA ALA A 218 18.49 -6.35 2.95
C ALA A 218 17.72 -5.49 1.94
N CYS A 219 16.42 -5.40 2.11
CA CYS A 219 15.53 -4.56 1.32
C CYS A 219 15.19 -3.27 2.05
N MET A 220 15.19 -2.16 1.33
CA MET A 220 14.96 -0.83 1.87
C MET A 220 13.87 -0.11 1.06
N MET A 221 13.03 0.64 1.77
CA MET A 221 12.15 1.63 1.18
C MET A 221 12.79 3.02 1.38
N LYS A 222 12.99 3.72 0.28
CA LYS A 222 13.51 5.09 0.25
C LYS A 222 12.57 5.97 -0.56
N GLY A 223 12.63 7.26 -0.31
CA GLY A 223 11.92 8.21 -1.16
C GLY A 223 12.60 9.56 -1.19
N ILE A 224 12.17 10.36 -2.17
CA ILE A 224 12.67 11.71 -2.46
C ILE A 224 11.47 12.56 -2.92
N SER A 225 11.45 13.81 -2.51
CA SER A 225 10.49 14.82 -3.01
C SER A 225 11.23 15.86 -3.82
N PHE A 226 10.85 16.04 -5.08
CA PHE A 226 11.34 17.14 -5.92
C PHE A 226 10.30 18.27 -5.89
N ASN A 227 10.69 19.43 -5.40
CA ASN A 227 9.82 20.59 -5.27
C ASN A 227 10.06 21.51 -6.48
N GLN A 228 9.09 21.54 -7.40
CA GLN A 228 9.09 22.40 -8.59
C GLN A 228 8.27 23.67 -8.33
N PRO A 229 8.92 24.83 -8.11
CA PRO A 229 8.23 26.11 -8.10
C PRO A 229 7.88 26.54 -9.52
N PHE A 230 6.67 27.06 -9.69
CA PHE A 230 6.15 27.63 -10.93
C PHE A 230 5.88 29.11 -10.77
N HIS A 231 6.27 29.88 -11.79
CA HIS A 231 5.83 31.26 -11.98
C HIS A 231 4.92 31.31 -13.22
N ILE A 232 3.64 31.57 -13.01
CA ILE A 232 2.59 31.44 -14.00
C ILE A 232 2.39 32.78 -14.70
N ALA A 233 2.76 32.84 -15.97
CA ALA A 233 2.63 34.01 -16.81
C ALA A 233 2.17 33.62 -18.20
N ASN A 234 1.46 34.51 -18.90
CA ASN A 234 1.09 34.29 -20.29
C ASN A 234 2.32 34.42 -21.19
N VAL A 235 3.06 33.32 -21.35
CA VAL A 235 4.23 33.23 -22.22
C VAL A 235 3.84 32.49 -23.51
N ASN A 236 4.24 33.02 -24.66
CA ASN A 236 4.02 32.41 -25.98
C ASN A 236 4.94 31.18 -26.24
N GLN A 237 5.24 30.37 -25.23
CA GLN A 237 6.06 29.17 -25.37
C GLN A 237 5.16 27.93 -25.50
N LYS A 238 5.19 27.29 -26.67
CA LYS A 238 4.36 26.11 -26.98
C LYS A 238 4.90 24.79 -26.44
N SER A 239 6.19 24.70 -26.13
CA SER A 239 6.80 23.51 -25.51
C SER A 239 8.01 23.89 -24.66
N ILE A 240 8.09 23.36 -23.45
CA ILE A 240 9.28 23.42 -22.59
C ILE A 240 10.05 22.10 -22.75
N ALA A 241 11.38 22.16 -22.67
CA ALA A 241 12.21 20.96 -22.65
C ALA A 241 11.88 20.09 -21.43
N PRO A 242 12.02 18.76 -21.51
CA PRO A 242 11.77 17.89 -20.36
C PRO A 242 12.61 18.30 -19.14
N ILE A 243 12.01 18.27 -17.96
CA ILE A 243 12.61 18.70 -16.71
C ILE A 243 13.26 17.47 -16.06
N GLU A 244 14.57 17.48 -15.93
CA GLU A 244 15.32 16.36 -15.36
C GLU A 244 15.22 16.34 -13.83
N LEU A 245 14.81 15.21 -13.28
CA LEU A 245 14.71 14.93 -11.85
C LEU A 245 15.83 13.98 -11.43
N THR A 246 17.01 14.54 -11.13
CA THR A 246 18.21 13.76 -10.83
C THR A 246 18.40 13.52 -9.33
N TYR A 247 18.59 12.27 -8.93
CA TYR A 247 18.94 11.92 -7.55
C TYR A 247 19.69 10.59 -7.45
N THR A 248 20.59 10.48 -6.48
CA THR A 248 21.33 9.23 -6.18
C THR A 248 21.00 8.79 -4.76
N PHE A 249 20.50 7.55 -4.63
CA PHE A 249 20.09 6.93 -3.37
C PHE A 249 21.24 6.31 -2.58
#